data_AF-A0AAW0U7F0-F1
#
_entry.id   AF-A0AAW0U7F0-F1
#
_cell.length_a   1.000
_cell.length_b   1.000
_cell.length_c   1.000
_cell.angle_alpha   90.00
_cell.angle_beta   90.00
_cell.angle_gamma   90.00
#
_symmetry.space_group_name_H-M   'P 1'
#
loop_
_entity.id
_entity.type
_entity.pdbx_description
1 polymer ?
#
loop_
_entity_poly.entity_id
_entity_poly.type
_entity_poly.pdbx_seq_one_letter_code
_entity_poly.pdbx_strand_id
1 'polypeptide(L)'
;MPSRTSGSNKQRGQEVAVPGALYLLLLLCVPLVLYNLRPRPALLLPAAICYLLVVLPRALGPQLPQASPLWLPRTLAALILTRTWAASLRAWAAWTARGVVVGVKFVIICVVRACLVLPLSVCVGVGVLCHQTYLALHGVRITCNQIVFFLMLQEVVTPWAHLTALYFVLFYTVLLYIYRALFGRQWTRGVQVGGQSRDLARLAVWYIATRLGRGVAMSFVLVMFTVQFTHVEPDLAFISVTFPYYMLTAHRWSGQERIVSWIRALRLPLLEEEEDFWVPLGALALPVAASLGVGVMAAPSRPWLAVVGCYTNLLVPCLLIARRVAGRDSPPAMVLTACRRATPEEVAERPTCPVCLDEMRQARVTPCHHLYHAACLASCLAHSVLCPLCKQPIITEP
;
A
#
# COMPACT_ATOMS: atom_id res chain seq x y z
N MET A 1 -51.67 67.96 -28.51
CA MET A 1 -51.81 69.29 -29.15
C MET A 1 -51.71 70.34 -28.07
N PRO A 2 -51.15 71.55 -28.31
CA PRO A 2 -50.52 72.11 -29.53
C PRO A 2 -48.98 72.25 -29.31
N SER A 3 -48.08 72.73 -30.18
CA SER A 3 -48.02 73.46 -31.47
C SER A 3 -46.57 73.29 -32.00
N ARG A 4 -46.32 72.89 -33.26
CA ARG A 4 -45.99 73.75 -34.44
C ARG A 4 -44.81 74.73 -34.16
N THR A 5 -43.72 74.87 -34.93
CA THR A 5 -43.46 74.77 -36.39
C THR A 5 -41.94 74.92 -36.62
N SER A 6 -41.30 74.07 -37.43
CA SER A 6 -40.69 74.33 -38.76
C SER A 6 -39.95 75.67 -38.99
N GLY A 7 -38.74 75.60 -39.58
CA GLY A 7 -38.15 76.73 -40.30
C GLY A 7 -36.67 76.58 -40.64
N SER A 8 -36.37 76.11 -41.85
CA SER A 8 -35.01 76.06 -42.42
C SER A 8 -34.49 77.45 -42.78
N ASN A 9 -33.19 77.72 -42.67
CA ASN A 9 -32.53 78.55 -43.68
C ASN A 9 -31.02 78.28 -43.85
N LYS A 10 -30.59 78.43 -45.09
CA LYS A 10 -29.34 78.10 -45.73
C LYS A 10 -28.55 79.39 -45.93
N GLN A 11 -27.28 79.49 -45.53
CA GLN A 11 -26.33 80.38 -46.22
C GLN A 11 -24.86 80.14 -45.87
N ARG A 12 -24.03 80.61 -46.79
CA ARG A 12 -22.70 80.19 -47.20
C ARG A 12 -21.68 81.23 -46.73
N GLY A 13 -20.54 80.77 -46.19
CA GLY A 13 -19.21 81.37 -46.30
C GLY A 13 -18.90 82.69 -45.57
N GLN A 14 -18.08 82.59 -44.53
CA GLN A 14 -17.13 83.65 -44.14
C GLN A 14 -15.91 83.03 -43.45
N GLU A 15 -14.71 83.25 -44.02
CA GLU A 15 -13.42 82.92 -43.40
C GLU A 15 -13.21 83.81 -42.18
N VAL A 16 -12.84 83.21 -41.04
CA VAL A 16 -12.45 83.91 -39.82
C VAL A 16 -11.05 83.45 -39.42
N ALA A 17 -10.11 84.38 -39.43
CA ALA A 17 -8.76 84.21 -38.92
C ALA A 17 -8.75 83.98 -37.41
N VAL A 18 -7.99 82.99 -36.94
CA VAL A 18 -7.89 82.62 -35.52
C VAL A 18 -6.73 83.38 -34.86
N PRO A 19 -6.90 83.98 -33.65
CA PRO A 19 -5.89 84.86 -33.03
C PRO A 19 -4.82 84.10 -32.23
N GLY A 20 -3.63 84.70 -32.14
CA GLY A 20 -2.38 84.14 -31.56
C GLY A 20 -2.41 83.67 -30.09
N ALA A 21 -3.52 83.83 -29.36
CA ALA A 21 -3.67 83.31 -28.00
C ALA A 21 -3.61 81.76 -27.93
N LEU A 22 -3.99 81.07 -29.00
CA LEU A 22 -3.94 79.60 -29.07
C LEU A 22 -2.50 79.05 -29.09
N TYR A 23 -1.56 79.82 -29.66
CA TYR A 23 -0.16 79.40 -29.75
C TYR A 23 0.56 79.46 -28.40
N LEU A 24 0.23 80.44 -27.56
CA LEU A 24 0.79 80.55 -26.22
C LEU A 24 0.31 79.42 -25.30
N LEU A 25 -0.95 78.99 -25.45
CA LEU A 25 -1.54 77.89 -24.67
C LEU A 25 -0.86 76.54 -24.99
N LEU A 26 -0.51 76.31 -26.27
CA LEU A 26 0.15 75.09 -26.72
C LEU A 26 1.63 75.00 -26.28
N LEU A 27 2.33 76.13 -26.19
CA LEU A 27 3.73 76.16 -25.75
C LEU A 27 3.90 75.87 -24.25
N LEU A 28 2.93 76.27 -23.41
CA LEU A 28 2.97 76.05 -21.96
C LEU A 28 2.41 74.69 -21.51
N CYS A 29 1.39 74.15 -22.18
CA CYS A 29 0.74 72.91 -21.75
C CYS A 29 1.50 71.62 -22.13
N VAL A 30 2.26 71.63 -23.23
CA VAL A 30 2.89 70.40 -23.77
C VAL A 30 4.04 69.87 -22.89
N PRO A 31 4.94 70.69 -22.32
CA PRO A 31 5.96 70.20 -21.39
C PRO A 31 5.35 69.61 -20.10
N LEU A 32 4.24 70.20 -19.63
CA LEU A 32 3.52 69.76 -18.43
C LEU A 32 2.82 68.40 -18.62
N VAL A 33 2.28 68.16 -19.82
CA VAL A 33 1.65 66.88 -20.21
C VAL A 33 2.71 65.79 -20.42
N LEU A 34 3.84 66.11 -21.04
CA LEU A 34 4.95 65.17 -21.23
C LEU A 34 5.62 64.76 -19.91
N TYR A 35 5.74 65.68 -18.95
CA TYR A 35 6.26 65.38 -17.62
C TYR A 35 5.36 64.41 -16.82
N ASN A 36 4.03 64.59 -16.90
CA ASN A 36 3.07 63.72 -16.19
C ASN A 36 2.88 62.33 -16.83
N LEU A 37 3.23 62.13 -18.10
CA LEU A 37 3.08 60.84 -18.81
C LEU A 37 4.30 59.90 -18.71
N ARG A 38 5.33 60.29 -17.95
CA ARG A 38 6.60 59.56 -17.77
C ARG A 38 6.49 58.07 -17.34
N PRO A 39 5.53 57.61 -16.52
CA PRO A 39 5.47 56.20 -16.10
C PRO A 39 4.72 55.25 -17.06
N ARG A 40 4.21 55.71 -18.22
CA ARG A 40 3.46 54.88 -19.18
C ARG A 40 4.06 54.99 -20.59
N PRO A 41 5.11 54.21 -20.92
CA PRO A 41 5.87 54.38 -22.17
C PRO A 41 5.06 54.12 -23.44
N ALA A 42 3.94 53.39 -23.34
CA ALA A 42 3.06 53.10 -24.48
C ALA A 42 2.31 54.34 -25.02
N LEU A 43 2.13 55.40 -24.22
CA LEU A 43 1.37 56.60 -24.60
C LEU A 43 2.26 57.79 -25.01
N LEU A 44 3.56 57.71 -24.75
CA LEU A 44 4.54 58.72 -25.17
C LEU A 44 4.79 58.70 -26.69
N LEU A 45 4.75 57.51 -27.31
CA LEU A 45 5.03 57.34 -28.72
C LEU A 45 3.92 57.92 -29.64
N PRO A 46 2.61 57.68 -29.39
CA PRO A 46 1.55 58.32 -30.19
C PRO A 46 1.54 59.84 -30.04
N ALA A 47 1.79 60.36 -28.82
CA ALA A 47 1.82 61.79 -28.56
C ALA A 47 3.01 62.48 -29.25
N ALA A 48 4.20 61.87 -29.23
CA ALA A 48 5.37 62.36 -29.93
C ALA A 48 5.23 62.27 -31.47
N ILE A 49 4.61 61.21 -31.98
CA ILE A 49 4.29 61.05 -33.40
C ILE A 49 3.26 62.10 -33.85
N CYS A 50 2.22 62.36 -33.05
CA CYS A 50 1.22 63.39 -33.36
C CYS A 50 1.85 64.80 -33.35
N TYR A 51 2.76 65.07 -32.41
CA TYR A 51 3.50 66.34 -32.36
C TYR A 51 4.45 66.53 -33.56
N LEU A 52 5.21 65.50 -33.94
CA LEU A 52 6.17 65.56 -35.07
C LEU A 52 5.49 65.54 -36.44
N LEU A 53 4.36 64.85 -36.60
CA LEU A 53 3.68 64.72 -37.90
C LEU A 53 2.62 65.79 -38.15
N VAL A 54 2.01 66.36 -37.11
CA VAL A 54 0.90 67.30 -37.27
C VAL A 54 1.27 68.72 -36.86
N VAL A 55 2.02 68.88 -35.76
CA VAL A 55 2.32 70.20 -35.19
C VAL A 55 3.58 70.80 -35.82
N LEU A 56 4.66 70.02 -35.93
CA LEU A 56 5.94 70.51 -36.46
C LEU A 56 5.88 70.95 -37.96
N PRO A 57 5.19 70.24 -38.87
CA PRO A 57 5.12 70.64 -40.28
C PRO A 57 4.20 71.85 -40.53
N ARG A 58 3.25 72.12 -39.63
CA ARG A 58 2.40 73.32 -39.69
C ARG A 58 3.06 74.54 -39.07
N ALA A 59 3.90 74.35 -38.04
CA ALA A 59 4.69 75.43 -37.44
C ALA A 59 5.82 75.91 -38.36
N LEU A 60 6.37 75.03 -39.20
CA LEU A 60 7.41 75.32 -40.21
C LEU A 60 6.82 75.66 -41.59
N GLY A 61 5.80 76.53 -41.64
CA GLY A 61 5.25 77.06 -42.88
C GLY A 61 6.30 77.65 -43.85
N PRO A 62 5.87 78.12 -45.04
CA PRO A 62 6.43 77.86 -46.37
C PRO A 62 7.80 78.52 -46.65
N GLN A 63 8.84 78.17 -45.89
CA GLN A 63 10.21 78.65 -46.07
C GLN A 63 11.25 77.53 -46.27
N LEU A 64 10.85 76.39 -46.83
CA LEU A 64 11.82 75.38 -47.26
C LEU A 64 11.70 75.15 -48.76
N PRO A 65 12.48 75.92 -49.57
CA PRO A 65 12.60 75.72 -51.00
C PRO A 65 13.11 74.33 -51.35
N GLN A 66 12.69 73.90 -52.52
CA GLN A 66 12.94 72.62 -53.15
C GLN A 66 14.44 72.30 -53.25
N ALA A 67 14.75 70.99 -53.14
CA ALA A 67 16.04 70.33 -53.28
C ALA A 67 16.92 70.27 -52.02
N SER A 68 16.83 69.14 -51.29
CA SER A 68 17.97 68.60 -50.53
C SER A 68 17.84 67.07 -50.34
N PRO A 69 18.95 66.32 -50.31
CA PRO A 69 18.99 64.85 -50.30
C PRO A 69 18.72 64.27 -48.89
N LEU A 70 17.66 64.74 -48.23
CA LEU A 70 17.26 64.33 -46.87
C LEU A 70 16.28 63.14 -46.84
N TRP A 71 16.02 62.51 -47.98
CA TRP A 71 15.22 61.28 -48.05
C TRP A 71 15.91 60.10 -47.38
N LEU A 72 17.25 60.00 -47.47
CA LEU A 72 18.04 58.86 -47.05
C LEU A 72 18.06 58.73 -45.51
N PRO A 73 18.30 59.81 -44.73
CA PRO A 73 18.31 59.71 -43.27
C PRO A 73 16.91 59.42 -42.70
N ARG A 74 15.85 59.93 -43.34
CA ARG A 74 14.46 59.72 -42.92
C ARG A 74 14.00 58.28 -43.17
N THR A 75 14.33 57.71 -44.33
CA THR A 75 14.05 56.30 -44.63
C THR A 75 14.92 55.36 -43.80
N LEU A 76 16.19 55.71 -43.55
CA LEU A 76 17.08 54.91 -42.69
C LEU A 76 16.60 54.91 -41.24
N ALA A 77 16.19 56.06 -40.70
CA ALA A 77 15.63 56.16 -39.36
C ALA A 77 14.32 55.37 -39.22
N ALA A 78 13.44 55.44 -40.22
CA ALA A 78 12.22 54.63 -40.25
C ALA A 78 12.50 53.12 -40.33
N LEU A 79 13.50 52.70 -41.12
CA LEU A 79 13.93 51.30 -41.21
C LEU A 79 14.59 50.80 -39.93
N ILE A 80 15.42 51.62 -39.28
CA ILE A 80 16.04 51.28 -37.99
C ILE A 80 14.97 51.19 -36.91
N LEU A 81 14.03 52.13 -36.85
CA LEU A 81 12.92 52.13 -35.88
C LEU A 81 11.98 50.94 -36.08
N THR A 82 11.66 50.57 -37.32
CA THR A 82 10.83 49.37 -37.59
C THR A 82 11.56 48.08 -37.25
N ARG A 83 12.88 48.00 -37.49
CA ARG A 83 13.70 46.83 -37.16
C ARG A 83 13.89 46.68 -35.64
N THR A 84 14.10 47.77 -34.91
CA THR A 84 14.18 47.74 -33.44
C THR A 84 12.81 47.45 -32.82
N TRP A 85 11.73 48.03 -33.36
CA TRP A 85 10.35 47.70 -32.95
C TRP A 85 10.01 46.23 -33.16
N ALA A 86 10.38 45.65 -34.31
CA ALA A 86 10.19 44.22 -34.59
C ALA A 86 11.05 43.32 -33.68
N ALA A 87 12.23 43.77 -33.24
CA ALA A 87 13.06 43.05 -32.28
C ALA A 87 12.47 43.10 -30.85
N SER A 88 12.00 44.28 -30.42
CA SER A 88 11.34 44.48 -29.12
C SER A 88 10.01 43.73 -29.02
N LEU A 89 9.21 43.70 -30.08
CA LEU A 89 7.99 42.89 -30.14
C LEU A 89 8.28 41.40 -30.04
N ARG A 90 9.29 40.89 -30.74
CA ARG A 90 9.72 39.49 -30.64
C ARG A 90 10.22 39.15 -29.23
N ALA A 91 10.98 40.04 -28.60
CA ALA A 91 11.45 39.86 -27.24
C ALA A 91 10.29 39.86 -26.21
N TRP A 92 9.32 40.77 -26.38
CA TRP A 92 8.13 40.83 -25.53
C TRP A 92 7.26 39.59 -25.71
N ALA A 93 6.99 39.17 -26.96
CA ALA A 93 6.24 37.94 -27.25
C ALA A 93 6.95 36.68 -26.71
N ALA A 94 8.28 36.62 -26.78
CA ALA A 94 9.05 35.51 -26.22
C ALA A 94 9.07 35.51 -24.68
N TRP A 95 8.96 36.68 -24.03
CA TRP A 95 8.87 36.81 -22.58
C TRP A 95 7.48 36.44 -22.06
N THR A 96 6.42 36.91 -22.72
CA THR A 96 5.03 36.54 -22.39
C THR A 96 4.76 35.06 -22.68
N ALA A 97 5.26 34.52 -23.81
CA ALA A 97 5.17 33.09 -24.09
C ALA A 97 5.90 32.24 -23.03
N ARG A 98 7.08 32.67 -22.57
CA ARG A 98 7.79 31.99 -21.46
C ARG A 98 7.00 32.05 -20.15
N GLY A 99 6.40 33.19 -19.81
CA GLY A 99 5.54 33.33 -18.63
C GLY A 99 4.30 32.44 -18.70
N VAL A 100 3.65 32.35 -19.87
CA VAL A 100 2.51 31.46 -20.11
C VAL A 100 2.91 29.99 -20.01
N VAL A 101 4.06 29.59 -20.58
CA VAL A 101 4.55 28.20 -20.47
C VAL A 101 4.87 27.82 -19.02
N VAL A 102 5.47 28.72 -18.24
CA VAL A 102 5.73 28.48 -16.81
C VAL A 102 4.42 28.39 -16.02
N GLY A 103 3.45 29.29 -16.28
CA GLY A 103 2.13 29.25 -15.66
C GLY A 103 1.35 27.98 -15.99
N VAL A 104 1.35 27.55 -17.26
CA VAL A 104 0.71 26.29 -17.70
C VAL A 104 1.39 25.08 -17.06
N LYS A 105 2.74 25.03 -16.99
CA LYS A 105 3.45 23.97 -16.28
C LYS A 105 3.08 23.92 -14.79
N PHE A 106 2.98 25.07 -14.12
CA PHE A 106 2.58 25.13 -12.72
C PHE A 106 1.15 24.61 -12.52
N VAL A 107 0.20 25.04 -13.36
CA VAL A 107 -1.19 24.55 -13.32
C VAL A 107 -1.27 23.04 -13.57
N ILE A 108 -0.54 22.52 -14.56
CA ILE A 108 -0.49 21.07 -14.83
C ILE A 108 0.07 20.31 -13.62
N ILE A 109 1.15 20.79 -13.00
CA ILE A 109 1.73 20.17 -11.79
C ILE A 109 0.73 20.18 -10.64
N CYS A 110 0.05 21.30 -10.40
CA CYS A 110 -0.98 21.40 -9.36
C CYS A 110 -2.15 20.44 -9.62
N VAL A 111 -2.64 20.36 -10.86
CA VAL A 111 -3.73 19.44 -11.24
C VAL A 111 -3.29 17.99 -11.10
N VAL A 112 -2.12 17.60 -11.60
CA VAL A 112 -1.59 16.23 -11.44
C VAL A 112 -1.41 15.88 -9.96
N ARG A 113 -0.88 16.81 -9.16
CA ARG A 113 -0.66 16.56 -7.74
C ARG A 113 -1.97 16.45 -6.96
N ALA A 114 -2.94 17.32 -7.22
CA ALA A 114 -4.22 17.34 -6.52
C ALA A 114 -5.18 16.22 -6.98
N CYS A 115 -5.25 15.95 -8.29
CA CYS A 115 -6.20 15.01 -8.87
C CYS A 115 -5.65 13.58 -9.01
N LEU A 116 -4.33 13.38 -9.03
CA LEU A 116 -3.73 12.06 -9.22
C LEU A 116 -2.91 11.62 -8.01
N VAL A 117 -1.91 12.42 -7.62
CA VAL A 117 -0.93 12.01 -6.58
C VAL A 117 -1.58 11.94 -5.20
N LEU A 118 -2.34 12.97 -4.81
CA LEU A 118 -3.01 13.01 -3.52
C LEU A 118 -4.02 11.87 -3.34
N PRO A 119 -5.01 11.64 -4.23
CA PRO A 119 -5.94 10.53 -4.07
C PRO A 119 -5.23 9.17 -4.13
N LEU A 120 -4.23 8.99 -4.99
CA LEU A 120 -3.44 7.75 -5.01
C LEU A 120 -2.71 7.52 -3.68
N SER A 121 -2.10 8.56 -3.11
CA SER A 121 -1.41 8.46 -1.82
C SER A 121 -2.37 8.14 -0.67
N VAL A 122 -3.58 8.70 -0.69
CA VAL A 122 -4.65 8.38 0.26
C VAL A 122 -5.11 6.94 0.07
N CYS A 123 -5.35 6.50 -1.17
CA CYS A 123 -5.72 5.11 -1.48
C CYS A 123 -4.64 4.11 -1.02
N VAL A 124 -3.36 4.42 -1.24
CA VAL A 124 -2.24 3.60 -0.76
C VAL A 124 -2.20 3.59 0.76
N GLY A 125 -2.35 4.75 1.42
CA GLY A 125 -2.38 4.86 2.88
C GLY A 125 -3.52 4.07 3.52
N VAL A 126 -4.74 4.19 2.98
CA VAL A 126 -5.91 3.40 3.39
C VAL A 126 -5.67 1.92 3.12
N GLY A 127 -5.11 1.56 1.97
CA GLY A 127 -4.77 0.18 1.63
C GLY A 127 -3.78 -0.45 2.61
N VAL A 128 -2.72 0.27 2.99
CA VAL A 128 -1.75 -0.16 4.00
C VAL A 128 -2.41 -0.32 5.36
N LEU A 129 -3.27 0.63 5.77
CA LEU A 129 -4.01 0.53 7.03
C LEU A 129 -4.92 -0.71 7.03
N CYS A 130 -5.72 -0.91 5.99
CA CYS A 130 -6.57 -2.08 5.84
C CYS A 130 -5.76 -3.39 5.87
N HIS A 131 -4.61 -3.43 5.19
CA HIS A 131 -3.71 -4.58 5.22
C HIS A 131 -3.19 -4.85 6.64
N GLN A 132 -2.75 -3.82 7.36
CA GLN A 132 -2.28 -3.95 8.74
C GLN A 132 -3.39 -4.40 9.69
N THR A 133 -4.59 -3.83 9.58
CA THR A 133 -5.76 -4.26 10.35
C THR A 133 -6.11 -5.71 10.05
N TYR A 134 -6.10 -6.10 8.77
CA TYR A 134 -6.33 -7.49 8.36
C TYR A 134 -5.27 -8.45 8.93
N LEU A 135 -4.00 -8.06 8.95
CA LEU A 135 -2.93 -8.85 9.58
C LEU A 135 -3.11 -8.96 11.11
N ALA A 136 -3.62 -7.92 11.77
CA ALA A 136 -3.89 -7.93 13.20
C ALA A 136 -5.08 -8.84 13.56
N LEU A 137 -6.12 -8.88 12.71
CA LEU A 137 -7.33 -9.68 12.93
C LEU A 137 -7.13 -11.14 12.49
N HIS A 138 -6.44 -11.91 13.35
CA HIS A 138 -6.12 -13.32 13.10
C HIS A 138 -7.33 -14.19 12.72
N GLY A 139 -8.46 -14.05 13.43
CA GLY A 139 -9.68 -14.82 13.17
C GLY A 139 -10.27 -14.52 11.80
N VAL A 140 -10.43 -13.22 11.49
CA VAL A 140 -10.96 -12.76 10.19
C VAL A 140 -10.09 -13.26 9.05
N ARG A 141 -8.76 -13.17 9.19
CA ARG A 141 -7.83 -13.67 8.18
C ARG A 141 -8.04 -15.16 7.87
N ILE A 142 -8.10 -16.01 8.90
CA ILE A 142 -8.29 -17.45 8.72
C ILE A 142 -9.64 -17.74 8.07
N THR A 143 -10.71 -17.13 8.57
CA THR A 143 -12.05 -17.35 8.01
C THR A 143 -12.13 -16.89 6.56
N CYS A 144 -11.57 -15.73 6.20
CA CYS A 144 -11.51 -15.27 4.81
C CYS A 144 -10.72 -16.24 3.92
N ASN A 145 -9.56 -16.69 4.38
CA ASN A 145 -8.74 -17.68 3.67
C ASN A 145 -9.51 -18.98 3.40
N GLN A 146 -10.21 -19.50 4.40
CA GLN A 146 -11.04 -20.70 4.28
C GLN A 146 -12.23 -20.51 3.35
N ILE A 147 -12.98 -19.41 3.49
CA ILE A 147 -14.13 -19.10 2.62
C ILE A 147 -13.68 -19.02 1.16
N VAL A 148 -12.61 -18.26 0.88
CA VAL A 148 -12.11 -18.08 -0.49
C VAL A 148 -11.61 -19.39 -1.08
N PHE A 149 -10.90 -20.23 -0.31
CA PHE A 149 -10.49 -21.56 -0.77
C PHE A 149 -11.68 -22.44 -1.13
N PHE A 150 -12.68 -22.52 -0.25
CA PHE A 150 -13.84 -23.39 -0.44
C PHE A 150 -14.67 -22.94 -1.64
N LEU A 151 -14.82 -21.62 -1.84
CA LEU A 151 -15.48 -21.08 -3.02
C LEU A 151 -14.72 -21.43 -4.30
N MET A 152 -13.38 -21.30 -4.31
CA MET A 152 -12.58 -21.68 -5.50
C MET A 152 -12.71 -23.17 -5.79
N LEU A 153 -12.65 -24.01 -4.76
CA LEU A 153 -12.77 -25.46 -4.91
C LEU A 153 -14.17 -25.88 -5.35
N GLN A 154 -15.22 -25.21 -4.89
CA GLN A 154 -16.60 -25.47 -5.31
C GLN A 154 -16.74 -25.24 -6.82
N GLU A 155 -16.15 -24.17 -7.36
CA GLU A 155 -16.19 -23.92 -8.80
C GLU A 155 -15.45 -25.00 -9.63
N VAL A 156 -14.45 -25.66 -9.04
CA VAL A 156 -13.67 -26.70 -9.70
C VAL A 156 -14.35 -28.07 -9.61
N VAL A 157 -14.88 -28.43 -8.44
CA VAL A 157 -15.39 -29.79 -8.15
C VAL A 157 -16.90 -29.87 -8.35
N THR A 158 -17.65 -28.89 -7.84
CA THR A 158 -19.12 -28.91 -7.78
C THR A 158 -19.74 -27.58 -8.23
N PRO A 159 -19.59 -27.18 -9.50
CA PRO A 159 -20.03 -25.86 -9.98
C PRO A 159 -21.54 -25.62 -9.86
N TRP A 160 -22.33 -26.69 -9.81
CA TRP A 160 -23.79 -26.67 -9.71
C TRP A 160 -24.30 -26.44 -8.28
N ALA A 161 -23.48 -26.69 -7.26
CA ALA A 161 -23.91 -26.71 -5.87
C ALA A 161 -23.66 -25.34 -5.23
N HIS A 162 -24.60 -24.42 -5.42
CA HIS A 162 -24.51 -23.07 -4.86
C HIS A 162 -24.50 -23.08 -3.32
N LEU A 163 -23.66 -22.24 -2.71
CA LEU A 163 -23.52 -22.04 -1.25
C LEU A 163 -22.92 -23.21 -0.45
N THR A 164 -22.67 -24.37 -1.06
CA THR A 164 -22.06 -25.55 -0.40
C THR A 164 -20.78 -25.20 0.35
N ALA A 165 -19.91 -24.39 -0.25
CA ALA A 165 -18.69 -23.88 0.37
C ALA A 165 -18.94 -23.22 1.73
N LEU A 166 -19.90 -22.30 1.83
CA LEU A 166 -20.18 -21.55 3.05
C LEU A 166 -20.79 -22.46 4.13
N TYR A 167 -21.65 -23.38 3.72
CA TYR A 167 -22.22 -24.38 4.62
C TYR A 167 -21.15 -25.27 5.25
N PHE A 168 -20.19 -25.76 4.46
CA PHE A 168 -19.11 -26.60 4.99
C PHE A 168 -18.14 -25.84 5.89
N VAL A 169 -17.80 -24.58 5.57
CA VAL A 169 -17.01 -23.73 6.47
C VAL A 169 -17.71 -23.58 7.82
N LEU A 170 -19.02 -23.28 7.81
CA LEU A 170 -19.81 -23.13 9.02
C LEU A 170 -19.92 -24.44 9.79
N PHE A 171 -20.19 -25.55 9.09
CA PHE A 171 -20.26 -26.89 9.67
C PHE A 171 -18.94 -27.29 10.36
N TYR A 172 -17.80 -27.10 9.70
CA TYR A 172 -16.50 -27.40 10.30
C TYR A 172 -16.16 -26.45 11.46
N THR A 173 -16.61 -25.20 11.41
CA THR A 173 -16.47 -24.25 12.53
C THR A 173 -17.22 -24.73 13.76
N VAL A 174 -18.47 -25.16 13.58
CA VAL A 174 -19.28 -25.74 14.64
C VAL A 174 -18.63 -27.02 15.15
N LEU A 175 -18.21 -27.93 14.27
CA LEU A 175 -17.58 -29.19 14.68
C LEU A 175 -16.30 -28.97 15.48
N LEU A 176 -15.45 -28.05 15.06
CA LEU A 176 -14.22 -27.70 15.77
C LEU A 176 -14.54 -27.03 17.12
N TYR A 177 -15.57 -26.19 17.18
CA TYR A 177 -16.03 -25.60 18.43
C TYR A 177 -16.53 -26.67 19.40
N ILE A 178 -17.33 -27.64 18.93
CA ILE A 178 -17.80 -28.77 19.71
C ILE A 178 -16.62 -29.57 20.25
N TYR A 179 -15.66 -29.91 19.39
CA TYR A 179 -14.45 -30.61 19.79
C TYR A 179 -13.70 -29.85 20.89
N ARG A 180 -13.46 -28.55 20.72
CA ARG A 180 -12.79 -27.73 21.74
C ARG A 180 -13.59 -27.59 23.03
N ALA A 181 -14.92 -27.51 22.96
CA ALA A 181 -15.79 -27.40 24.11
C ALA A 181 -15.83 -28.70 24.95
N LEU A 182 -15.83 -29.86 24.29
CA LEU A 182 -15.86 -31.16 24.94
C LEU A 182 -14.49 -31.58 25.49
N PHE A 183 -13.43 -31.35 24.71
CA PHE A 183 -12.08 -31.85 25.02
C PHE A 183 -11.13 -30.79 25.59
N GLY A 184 -11.50 -29.51 25.55
CA GLY A 184 -10.73 -28.43 26.16
C GLY A 184 -10.65 -28.60 27.67
N ARG A 185 -9.43 -28.75 28.19
CA ARG A 185 -9.15 -28.81 29.63
C ARG A 185 -9.23 -27.39 30.22
N GLN A 186 -10.38 -27.00 30.78
CA GLN A 186 -10.52 -25.74 31.54
C GLN A 186 -10.21 -25.92 33.03
N TRP A 187 -9.10 -26.56 33.37
CA TRP A 187 -8.68 -26.75 34.76
C TRP A 187 -7.56 -25.78 35.11
N THR A 188 -7.88 -24.49 35.21
CA THR A 188 -6.95 -23.47 35.69
C THR A 188 -7.70 -22.29 36.33
N ARG A 189 -8.20 -22.47 37.54
CA ARG A 189 -8.01 -21.53 38.67
C ARG A 189 -8.69 -22.07 39.91
N GLY A 190 -7.90 -22.10 40.99
CA GLY A 190 -8.12 -22.87 42.21
C GLY A 190 -9.52 -22.76 42.77
N VAL A 191 -10.19 -23.89 42.85
CA VAL A 191 -11.21 -24.09 43.87
C VAL A 191 -10.47 -24.69 45.05
N GLN A 192 -10.18 -23.87 46.04
CA GLN A 192 -9.80 -24.34 47.37
C GLN A 192 -11.01 -25.11 47.92
N VAL A 193 -11.02 -26.44 47.76
CA VAL A 193 -12.07 -27.29 48.30
C VAL A 193 -11.90 -27.31 49.81
N GLY A 194 -12.65 -26.46 50.50
CA GLY A 194 -12.70 -26.44 51.96
C GLY A 194 -13.45 -27.66 52.48
N GLY A 195 -12.82 -28.84 52.46
CA GLY A 195 -13.12 -30.04 53.26
C GLY A 195 -14.54 -30.66 53.26
N GLN A 196 -15.56 -30.01 52.71
CA GLN A 196 -16.96 -30.40 52.89
C GLN A 196 -17.50 -31.09 51.63
N SER A 197 -18.03 -32.30 51.79
CA SER A 197 -18.58 -33.14 50.70
C SER A 197 -19.71 -32.46 49.91
N ARG A 198 -20.42 -31.51 50.53
CA ARG A 198 -21.49 -30.71 49.91
C ARG A 198 -20.97 -29.75 48.83
N ASP A 199 -19.77 -29.22 48.99
CA ASP A 199 -19.18 -28.30 48.01
C ASP A 199 -18.67 -29.06 46.79
N LEU A 200 -18.11 -30.25 47.00
CA LEU A 200 -17.77 -31.20 45.93
C LEU A 200 -19.01 -31.61 45.11
N ALA A 201 -20.13 -31.92 45.77
CA ALA A 201 -21.38 -32.28 45.09
C ALA A 201 -21.95 -31.11 44.26
N ARG A 202 -21.97 -29.89 44.82
CA ARG A 202 -22.42 -28.68 44.07
C ARG A 202 -21.54 -28.40 42.87
N LEU A 203 -20.23 -28.57 43.00
CA LEU A 203 -19.29 -28.35 41.91
C LEU A 203 -19.40 -29.40 40.81
N ALA A 204 -19.59 -30.66 41.19
CA ALA A 204 -19.88 -31.74 40.26
C ALA A 204 -21.20 -31.51 39.51
N VAL A 205 -22.27 -31.12 40.21
CA VAL A 205 -23.57 -30.83 39.58
C VAL A 205 -23.48 -29.63 38.65
N TRP A 206 -22.83 -28.53 39.05
CA TRP A 206 -22.63 -27.36 38.19
C TRP A 206 -21.79 -27.71 36.96
N TYR A 207 -20.73 -28.49 37.13
CA TYR A 207 -19.88 -28.94 36.04
C TYR A 207 -20.63 -29.85 35.06
N ILE A 208 -21.39 -30.82 35.57
CA ILE A 208 -22.22 -31.70 34.75
C ILE A 208 -23.27 -30.88 34.01
N ALA A 209 -24.00 -29.99 34.69
CA ALA A 209 -25.03 -29.16 34.08
C ALA A 209 -24.48 -28.24 32.97
N THR A 210 -23.31 -27.62 33.19
CA THR A 210 -22.68 -26.76 32.19
C THR A 210 -22.15 -27.54 30.98
N ARG A 211 -21.57 -28.74 31.19
CA ARG A 211 -21.13 -29.61 30.09
C ARG A 211 -22.31 -30.21 29.33
N LEU A 212 -23.33 -30.70 30.02
CA LEU A 212 -24.51 -31.31 29.42
C LEU A 212 -25.30 -30.26 28.64
N GLY A 213 -25.49 -29.07 29.22
CA GLY A 213 -26.16 -27.94 28.54
C GLY A 213 -25.44 -27.50 27.28
N ARG A 214 -24.11 -27.40 27.31
CA ARG A 214 -23.30 -27.16 26.09
C ARG A 214 -23.46 -28.31 25.09
N GLY A 215 -23.40 -29.57 25.54
CA GLY A 215 -23.58 -30.73 24.69
C GLY A 215 -24.95 -30.75 23.98
N VAL A 216 -26.04 -30.51 24.71
CA VAL A 216 -27.41 -30.48 24.16
C VAL A 216 -27.60 -29.33 23.18
N ALA A 217 -27.17 -28.11 23.53
CA ALA A 217 -27.24 -26.98 22.61
C ALA A 217 -26.42 -27.24 21.33
N MET A 218 -25.27 -27.89 21.45
CA MET A 218 -24.43 -28.25 20.32
C MET A 218 -25.02 -29.36 19.45
N SER A 219 -25.64 -30.39 20.05
CA SER A 219 -26.37 -31.43 19.32
C SER A 219 -27.55 -30.83 18.55
N PHE A 220 -28.26 -29.87 19.14
CA PHE A 220 -29.34 -29.16 18.46
C PHE A 220 -28.83 -28.37 17.24
N VAL A 221 -27.70 -27.67 17.37
CA VAL A 221 -27.07 -26.98 16.23
C VAL A 221 -26.67 -27.98 15.15
N LEU A 222 -26.05 -29.11 15.51
CA LEU A 222 -25.67 -30.15 14.54
C LEU A 222 -26.88 -30.74 13.83
N VAL A 223 -27.96 -31.02 14.56
CA VAL A 223 -29.23 -31.51 14.00
C VAL A 223 -29.86 -30.47 13.07
N MET A 224 -29.89 -29.20 13.47
CA MET A 224 -30.39 -28.11 12.63
C MET A 224 -29.61 -28.01 11.31
N PHE A 225 -28.29 -28.21 11.35
CA PHE A 225 -27.48 -28.32 10.15
C PHE A 225 -27.89 -29.54 9.33
N THR A 226 -27.96 -30.75 9.91
CA THR A 226 -28.32 -31.97 9.16
C THR A 226 -29.69 -31.90 8.50
N VAL A 227 -30.66 -31.20 9.11
CA VAL A 227 -31.99 -30.96 8.53
C VAL A 227 -31.93 -30.02 7.33
N GLN A 228 -31.03 -29.02 7.32
CA GLN A 228 -30.81 -28.18 6.15
C GLN A 228 -30.02 -28.88 5.03
N PHE A 229 -29.22 -29.89 5.38
CA PHE A 229 -28.41 -30.66 4.42
C PHE A 229 -29.15 -31.80 3.71
N THR A 230 -30.45 -32.03 3.98
CA THR A 230 -31.22 -33.09 3.33
C THR A 230 -31.28 -32.98 1.80
N HIS A 231 -30.98 -31.81 1.25
CA HIS A 231 -30.98 -31.54 -0.20
C HIS A 231 -29.59 -31.34 -0.81
N VAL A 232 -28.51 -31.40 -0.02
CA VAL A 232 -27.15 -31.18 -0.51
C VAL A 232 -26.33 -32.45 -0.24
N GLU A 233 -26.21 -33.29 -1.25
CA GLU A 233 -25.34 -34.47 -1.16
C GLU A 233 -23.88 -34.03 -1.09
N PRO A 234 -23.12 -34.45 -0.06
CA PRO A 234 -21.72 -34.12 0.05
C PRO A 234 -20.92 -34.87 -1.00
N ASP A 235 -20.35 -34.15 -1.96
CA ASP A 235 -19.33 -34.75 -2.81
C ASP A 235 -18.12 -35.14 -1.95
N LEU A 236 -17.81 -36.43 -1.92
CA LEU A 236 -16.69 -36.97 -1.15
C LEU A 236 -15.36 -36.35 -1.59
N ALA A 237 -15.22 -36.01 -2.88
CA ALA A 237 -14.04 -35.34 -3.40
C ALA A 237 -13.87 -33.96 -2.77
N PHE A 238 -14.96 -33.18 -2.68
CA PHE A 238 -14.96 -31.87 -2.04
C PHE A 238 -14.55 -31.99 -0.56
N ILE A 239 -15.19 -32.88 0.21
CA ILE A 239 -14.88 -33.10 1.63
C ILE A 239 -13.42 -33.53 1.84
N SER A 240 -12.91 -34.41 0.99
CA SER A 240 -11.55 -34.96 1.12
C SER A 240 -10.46 -33.88 1.05
N VAL A 241 -10.74 -32.78 0.35
CA VAL A 241 -9.82 -31.64 0.21
C VAL A 241 -10.13 -30.55 1.24
N THR A 242 -11.40 -30.22 1.45
CA THR A 242 -11.79 -29.12 2.36
C THR A 242 -11.52 -29.43 3.82
N PHE A 243 -11.72 -30.67 4.26
CA PHE A 243 -11.55 -31.02 5.67
C PHE A 243 -10.07 -30.92 6.13
N PRO A 244 -9.08 -31.52 5.43
CA PRO A 244 -7.67 -31.33 5.78
C PRO A 244 -7.24 -29.87 5.69
N TYR A 245 -7.68 -29.14 4.66
CA TYR A 245 -7.38 -27.71 4.52
C TYR A 245 -7.87 -26.91 5.71
N TYR A 246 -9.11 -27.14 6.13
CA TYR A 246 -9.71 -26.49 7.28
C TYR A 246 -8.97 -26.85 8.58
N MET A 247 -8.61 -28.11 8.80
CA MET A 247 -7.85 -28.52 9.99
C MET A 247 -6.47 -27.85 10.06
N LEU A 248 -5.74 -27.79 8.94
CA LEU A 248 -4.43 -27.14 8.87
C LEU A 248 -4.51 -25.63 9.12
N THR A 249 -5.55 -24.96 8.61
CA THR A 249 -5.70 -23.50 8.73
C THR A 249 -6.38 -23.04 10.03
N ALA A 250 -7.27 -23.85 10.62
CA ALA A 250 -7.98 -23.50 11.85
C ALA A 250 -7.16 -23.74 13.13
N HIS A 251 -6.11 -24.55 13.04
CA HIS A 251 -5.20 -24.83 14.15
C HIS A 251 -4.11 -23.77 14.25
N ARG A 252 -3.76 -23.37 15.49
CA ARG A 252 -2.66 -22.43 15.73
C ARG A 252 -1.39 -23.22 16.01
N TRP A 253 -0.50 -23.26 15.03
CA TRP A 253 0.75 -24.02 15.09
C TRP A 253 1.83 -23.30 15.91
N SER A 254 1.96 -23.68 17.18
CA SER A 254 2.98 -23.25 18.13
C SER A 254 4.22 -24.16 18.18
N GLY A 255 4.17 -25.38 17.63
CA GLY A 255 5.28 -26.35 17.66
C GLY A 255 5.26 -27.27 18.88
N GLN A 256 4.30 -27.12 19.79
CA GLN A 256 4.14 -27.97 20.98
C GLN A 256 3.01 -28.99 20.82
N GLU A 257 2.51 -29.18 19.60
CA GLU A 257 1.40 -30.07 19.33
C GLU A 257 1.82 -31.54 19.44
N ARG A 258 0.84 -32.41 19.76
CA ARG A 258 1.05 -33.87 19.77
C ARG A 258 1.55 -34.41 18.43
N ILE A 259 1.17 -33.79 17.31
CA ILE A 259 1.64 -34.22 15.99
C ILE A 259 3.15 -34.01 15.85
N VAL A 260 3.71 -33.00 16.50
CA VAL A 260 5.16 -32.77 16.52
C VAL A 260 5.87 -33.89 17.26
N SER A 261 5.34 -34.33 18.41
CA SER A 261 5.93 -35.48 19.12
C SER A 261 5.79 -36.80 18.36
N TRP A 262 4.70 -36.97 17.61
CA TRP A 262 4.51 -38.14 16.74
C TRP A 262 5.52 -38.14 15.58
N ILE A 263 5.74 -37.00 14.94
CA ILE A 263 6.73 -36.87 13.86
C ILE A 263 8.15 -37.06 14.41
N ARG A 264 8.45 -36.52 15.60
CA ARG A 264 9.72 -36.74 16.30
C ARG A 264 9.97 -38.22 16.59
N ALA A 265 8.92 -38.99 16.84
CA ALA A 265 9.02 -40.44 17.05
C ALA A 265 9.42 -41.20 15.77
N LEU A 266 9.14 -40.66 14.57
CA LEU A 266 9.52 -41.26 13.29
C LEU A 266 11.02 -41.11 12.98
N ARG A 267 11.76 -40.32 13.76
CA ARG A 267 13.23 -40.14 13.66
C ARG A 267 13.71 -39.78 12.23
N LEU A 268 13.01 -38.88 11.55
CA LEU A 268 13.33 -38.52 10.17
C LEU A 268 14.65 -37.72 10.09
N PRO A 269 15.68 -38.20 9.38
CA PRO A 269 16.98 -37.52 9.32
C PRO A 269 16.91 -36.16 8.60
N LEU A 270 15.90 -35.97 7.74
CA LEU A 270 15.68 -34.74 6.97
C LEU A 270 15.32 -33.53 7.85
N LEU A 271 14.73 -33.75 9.03
CA LEU A 271 14.19 -32.67 9.88
C LEU A 271 15.21 -32.15 10.90
N GLU A 272 16.40 -32.74 10.98
CA GLU A 272 17.50 -32.30 11.85
C GLU A 272 17.14 -32.09 13.34
N GLU A 273 16.17 -32.85 13.86
CA GLU A 273 15.62 -32.67 15.22
C GLU A 273 15.02 -31.27 15.47
N GLU A 274 14.65 -30.57 14.39
CA GLU A 274 13.97 -29.27 14.40
C GLU A 274 12.48 -29.41 14.01
N GLU A 275 11.82 -30.48 14.43
CA GLU A 275 10.41 -30.71 14.09
C GLU A 275 9.50 -29.57 14.61
N ASP A 276 9.88 -28.94 15.72
CA ASP A 276 9.18 -27.80 16.32
C ASP A 276 9.12 -26.57 15.39
N PHE A 277 10.07 -26.48 14.46
CA PHE A 277 10.10 -25.43 13.43
C PHE A 277 9.46 -25.91 12.12
N TRP A 278 9.91 -27.06 11.60
CA TRP A 278 9.52 -27.53 10.27
C TRP A 278 8.07 -28.00 10.19
N VAL A 279 7.53 -28.59 11.26
CA VAL A 279 6.14 -29.08 11.24
C VAL A 279 5.14 -27.91 11.17
N PRO A 280 5.22 -26.88 12.03
CA PRO A 280 4.40 -25.67 11.86
C PRO A 280 4.60 -24.97 10.52
N LEU A 281 5.84 -24.94 9.99
CA LEU A 281 6.12 -24.32 8.71
C LEU A 281 5.46 -25.09 7.56
N GLY A 282 5.56 -26.42 7.56
CA GLY A 282 4.91 -27.30 6.60
C GLY A 282 3.39 -27.18 6.66
N ALA A 283 2.82 -27.10 7.87
CA ALA A 283 1.38 -26.89 8.06
C ALA A 283 0.87 -25.54 7.53
N LEU A 284 1.74 -24.53 7.43
CA LEU A 284 1.46 -23.26 6.77
C LEU A 284 1.67 -23.32 5.24
N ALA A 285 2.67 -24.06 4.78
CA ALA A 285 3.03 -24.17 3.37
C ALA A 285 2.06 -25.07 2.57
N LEU A 286 1.57 -26.16 3.16
CA LEU A 286 0.65 -27.09 2.50
C LEU A 286 -0.66 -26.41 2.03
N PRO A 287 -1.36 -25.61 2.85
CA PRO A 287 -2.53 -24.84 2.39
C PRO A 287 -2.20 -23.85 1.27
N VAL A 288 -0.99 -23.27 1.25
CA VAL A 288 -0.58 -22.36 0.16
C VAL A 288 -0.44 -23.11 -1.15
N ALA A 289 0.24 -24.26 -1.13
CA ALA A 289 0.38 -25.11 -2.32
C ALA A 289 -0.99 -25.59 -2.83
N ALA A 290 -1.88 -26.04 -1.93
CA ALA A 290 -3.25 -26.42 -2.29
C ALA A 290 -4.03 -25.24 -2.90
N SER A 291 -3.92 -24.05 -2.32
CA SER A 291 -4.59 -22.84 -2.82
C SER A 291 -4.06 -22.40 -4.18
N LEU A 292 -2.77 -22.59 -4.46
CA LEU A 292 -2.18 -22.30 -5.76
C LEU A 292 -2.75 -23.24 -6.82
N GLY A 293 -2.79 -24.54 -6.56
CA GLY A 293 -3.34 -25.53 -7.49
C GLY A 293 -4.81 -25.25 -7.81
N VAL A 294 -5.64 -25.09 -6.77
CA VAL A 294 -7.07 -24.81 -6.95
C VAL A 294 -7.30 -23.44 -7.60
N GLY A 295 -6.51 -22.42 -7.24
CA GLY A 295 -6.60 -21.08 -7.81
C GLY A 295 -6.30 -21.04 -9.31
N VAL A 296 -5.30 -21.79 -9.76
CA VAL A 296 -4.98 -21.94 -11.20
C VAL A 296 -6.13 -22.61 -11.94
N MET A 297 -6.73 -23.66 -11.36
CA MET A 297 -7.87 -24.36 -11.96
C MET A 297 -9.14 -23.51 -11.99
N ALA A 298 -9.38 -22.66 -10.98
CA ALA A 298 -10.56 -21.81 -10.88
C ALA A 298 -10.44 -20.48 -11.66
N ALA A 299 -9.23 -20.07 -12.06
CA ALA A 299 -9.00 -18.80 -12.74
C ALA A 299 -9.78 -18.61 -14.05
N PRO A 300 -9.96 -19.64 -14.92
CA PRO A 300 -10.73 -19.50 -16.16
C PRO A 300 -12.22 -19.26 -15.92
N SER A 301 -12.79 -19.82 -14.85
CA SER A 301 -14.23 -19.72 -14.57
C SER A 301 -14.58 -18.45 -13.79
N ARG A 302 -13.80 -18.09 -12.77
CA ARG A 302 -14.02 -16.89 -11.93
C ARG A 302 -12.71 -16.16 -11.61
N PRO A 303 -12.21 -15.30 -12.51
CA PRO A 303 -10.92 -14.64 -12.33
C PRO A 303 -10.87 -13.70 -11.12
N TRP A 304 -11.99 -13.06 -10.78
CA TRP A 304 -12.06 -12.19 -9.60
C TRP A 304 -11.80 -12.96 -8.31
N LEU A 305 -12.28 -14.20 -8.22
CA LEU A 305 -12.11 -15.04 -7.04
C LEU A 305 -10.66 -15.51 -6.93
N ALA A 306 -10.02 -15.81 -8.07
CA ALA A 306 -8.59 -16.09 -8.12
C ALA A 306 -7.74 -14.88 -7.68
N VAL A 307 -8.12 -13.65 -8.03
CA VAL A 307 -7.43 -12.42 -7.56
C VAL A 307 -7.55 -12.27 -6.04
N VAL A 308 -8.75 -12.46 -5.48
CA VAL A 308 -8.95 -12.43 -4.03
C VAL A 308 -8.13 -13.53 -3.35
N GLY A 309 -8.17 -14.76 -3.91
CA GLY A 309 -7.38 -15.90 -3.44
C GLY A 309 -5.87 -15.67 -3.52
N CYS A 310 -5.37 -14.98 -4.55
CA CYS A 310 -3.96 -14.60 -4.64
C CYS A 310 -3.54 -13.72 -3.45
N TYR A 311 -4.42 -12.85 -2.97
CA TYR A 311 -4.13 -12.04 -1.79
C TYR A 311 -4.29 -12.85 -0.48
N THR A 312 -5.46 -13.45 -0.24
CA THR A 312 -5.80 -14.08 1.05
C THR A 312 -5.16 -15.45 1.26
N ASN A 313 -4.91 -16.20 0.18
CA ASN A 313 -4.48 -17.59 0.24
C ASN A 313 -3.04 -17.82 -0.22
N LEU A 314 -2.47 -16.89 -0.98
CA LEU A 314 -1.07 -16.95 -1.39
C LEU A 314 -0.24 -15.86 -0.71
N LEU A 315 -0.44 -14.58 -1.05
CA LEU A 315 0.42 -13.49 -0.62
C LEU A 315 0.50 -13.39 0.91
N VAL A 316 -0.63 -13.33 1.60
CA VAL A 316 -0.63 -13.16 3.06
C VAL A 316 0.01 -14.36 3.77
N PRO A 317 -0.36 -15.62 3.51
CA PRO A 317 0.35 -16.77 4.05
C PRO A 317 1.84 -16.82 3.70
N CYS A 318 2.24 -16.50 2.45
CA CYS A 318 3.64 -16.41 2.04
C CYS A 318 4.41 -15.36 2.85
N LEU A 319 3.81 -14.20 3.11
CA LEU A 319 4.40 -13.18 3.98
C LEU A 319 4.56 -13.68 5.42
N LEU A 320 3.61 -14.47 5.94
CA LEU A 320 3.73 -15.07 7.27
C LEU A 320 4.83 -16.13 7.33
N ILE A 321 4.95 -16.96 6.30
CA ILE A 321 6.04 -17.92 6.13
C ILE A 321 7.37 -17.17 6.07
N ALA A 322 7.49 -16.16 5.22
CA ALA A 322 8.70 -15.36 5.07
C ALA A 322 9.10 -14.68 6.39
N ARG A 323 8.13 -14.14 7.16
CA ARG A 323 8.41 -13.60 8.50
C ARG A 323 8.88 -14.65 9.49
N ARG A 324 8.33 -15.87 9.44
CA ARG A 324 8.73 -16.98 10.33
C ARG A 324 10.13 -17.49 9.98
N VAL A 325 10.47 -17.54 8.69
CA VAL A 325 11.82 -17.88 8.20
C VAL A 325 12.80 -16.75 8.50
N ALA A 326 12.46 -15.49 8.26
CA ALA A 326 13.31 -14.35 8.63
C ALA A 326 13.55 -14.28 10.15
N GLY A 327 12.57 -14.68 10.95
CA GLY A 327 12.75 -14.85 12.40
C GLY A 327 13.72 -15.97 12.77
N ARG A 328 13.84 -17.00 11.92
CA ARG A 328 14.88 -18.03 12.05
C ARG A 328 16.25 -17.41 11.80
N ASP A 329 16.43 -16.59 10.76
CA ASP A 329 17.70 -15.93 10.40
C ASP A 329 18.16 -14.82 11.38
N SER A 330 17.62 -14.81 12.60
CA SER A 330 18.19 -14.04 13.69
C SER A 330 19.70 -14.30 13.83
N PRO A 331 20.52 -13.29 14.20
CA PRO A 331 21.97 -13.42 14.30
C PRO A 331 22.46 -14.72 14.98
N PRO A 332 21.89 -15.21 16.11
CA PRO A 332 22.32 -16.47 16.71
C PRO A 332 22.11 -17.72 15.85
N ALA A 333 21.12 -17.74 14.96
CA ALA A 333 20.91 -18.86 14.05
C ALA A 333 21.90 -18.86 12.88
N MET A 334 22.35 -17.68 12.43
CA MET A 334 23.41 -17.57 11.43
C MET A 334 24.74 -18.13 11.95
N VAL A 335 25.07 -17.87 13.22
CA VAL A 335 26.23 -18.50 13.90
C VAL A 335 26.11 -20.03 13.89
N LEU A 336 24.90 -20.54 14.08
CA LEU A 336 24.60 -21.96 14.02
C LEU A 336 24.84 -22.58 12.65
N THR A 337 24.59 -21.83 11.57
CA THR A 337 24.92 -22.28 10.21
C THR A 337 26.43 -22.35 9.96
N ALA A 338 27.23 -21.54 10.67
CA ALA A 338 28.69 -21.64 10.65
C ALA A 338 29.22 -22.89 11.39
N CYS A 339 28.47 -23.42 12.36
CA CYS A 339 28.81 -24.68 13.01
C CYS A 339 28.54 -25.87 12.08
N ARG A 340 29.58 -26.65 11.79
CA ARG A 340 29.46 -27.86 10.97
C ARG A 340 28.57 -28.89 11.65
N ARG A 341 28.00 -29.80 10.85
CA ARG A 341 27.30 -30.98 11.37
C ARG A 341 28.31 -32.01 11.87
N ALA A 342 27.98 -32.66 12.98
CA ALA A 342 28.74 -33.80 13.48
C ALA A 342 28.52 -35.03 12.60
N THR A 343 29.58 -35.80 12.37
CA THR A 343 29.47 -37.13 11.76
C THR A 343 28.82 -38.11 12.74
N PRO A 344 28.17 -39.19 12.27
CA PRO A 344 27.56 -40.17 13.18
C PRO A 344 28.58 -40.80 14.14
N GLU A 345 29.85 -40.96 13.75
CA GLU A 345 30.90 -41.46 14.64
C GLU A 345 31.18 -40.49 15.81
N GLU A 346 31.32 -39.19 15.52
CA GLU A 346 31.53 -38.15 16.55
C GLU A 346 30.37 -38.05 17.55
N VAL A 347 29.14 -38.26 17.08
CA VAL A 347 27.96 -38.31 17.96
C VAL A 347 27.96 -39.57 18.82
N ALA A 348 28.39 -40.71 18.26
CA ALA A 348 28.49 -41.97 19.02
C ALA A 348 29.54 -41.89 20.15
N GLU A 349 30.64 -41.16 19.94
CA GLU A 349 31.66 -40.94 20.97
C GLU A 349 31.16 -40.06 22.13
N ARG A 350 30.33 -39.05 21.81
CA ARG A 350 29.80 -38.08 22.78
C ARG A 350 28.28 -37.92 22.57
N PRO A 351 27.47 -38.91 22.98
CA PRO A 351 26.06 -38.94 22.65
C PRO A 351 25.23 -37.98 23.49
N THR A 352 25.73 -37.42 24.59
CA THR A 352 24.92 -36.61 25.50
C THR A 352 25.13 -35.11 25.27
N CYS A 353 24.05 -34.35 25.10
CA CYS A 353 24.14 -32.91 24.98
C CYS A 353 24.45 -32.29 26.35
N PRO A 354 25.48 -31.44 26.49
CA PRO A 354 25.84 -30.82 27.77
C PRO A 354 24.86 -29.73 28.24
N VAL A 355 23.88 -29.34 27.41
CA VAL A 355 22.91 -28.27 27.74
C VAL A 355 21.61 -28.85 28.29
N CYS A 356 20.97 -29.78 27.58
CA CYS A 356 19.75 -30.43 28.05
C CYS A 356 19.98 -31.75 28.78
N LEU A 357 21.20 -32.32 28.71
CA LEU A 357 21.57 -33.62 29.28
C LEU A 357 20.86 -34.82 28.64
N ASP A 358 20.22 -34.63 27.47
CA ASP A 358 19.60 -35.69 26.69
C ASP A 358 20.54 -36.24 25.59
N GLU A 359 20.22 -37.45 25.11
CA GLU A 359 20.90 -38.07 23.97
C GLU A 359 20.71 -37.26 22.67
N MET A 360 21.79 -37.10 21.92
CA MET A 360 21.89 -36.46 20.62
C MET A 360 21.90 -37.55 19.55
N ARG A 361 21.05 -37.43 18.52
CA ARG A 361 21.21 -38.21 17.28
C ARG A 361 21.87 -37.39 16.20
N GLN A 362 21.62 -36.08 16.23
CA GLN A 362 22.31 -35.11 15.42
C GLN A 362 22.85 -34.00 16.30
N ALA A 363 24.07 -33.55 15.98
CA ALA A 363 24.72 -32.49 16.74
C ALA A 363 25.38 -31.49 15.81
N ARG A 364 25.53 -30.27 16.32
CA ARG A 364 26.34 -29.21 15.73
C ARG A 364 27.66 -29.15 16.47
N VAL A 365 28.74 -29.08 15.70
CA VAL A 365 30.11 -28.99 16.23
C VAL A 365 30.52 -27.53 16.16
N THR A 366 30.82 -26.95 17.32
CA THR A 366 31.38 -25.60 17.40
C THR A 366 32.83 -25.59 16.90
N PRO A 367 33.41 -24.42 16.57
CA PRO A 367 34.83 -24.32 16.19
C PRO A 367 35.79 -24.85 17.26
N CYS A 368 35.38 -24.80 18.54
CA CYS A 368 36.10 -25.39 19.67
C CYS A 368 35.81 -26.89 19.90
N HIS A 369 35.21 -27.58 18.92
CA HIS A 369 34.94 -29.02 18.91
C HIS A 369 33.98 -29.55 20.00
N HIS A 370 33.07 -28.70 20.51
CA HIS A 370 32.01 -29.13 21.42
C HIS A 370 30.72 -29.45 20.65
N LEU A 371 30.02 -30.51 21.06
CA LEU A 371 28.80 -31.01 20.42
C LEU A 371 27.55 -30.61 21.20
N TYR A 372 26.51 -30.18 20.47
CA TYR A 372 25.22 -29.78 21.03
C TYR A 372 24.07 -30.14 20.07
N HIS A 373 22.85 -30.32 20.58
CA HIS A 373 21.66 -30.22 19.73
C HIS A 373 21.61 -28.83 19.07
N ALA A 374 21.15 -28.76 17.83
CA ALA A 374 21.04 -27.50 17.09
C ALA A 374 20.17 -26.48 17.86
N ALA A 375 19.01 -26.92 18.37
CA ALA A 375 18.10 -26.09 19.15
C ALA A 375 18.70 -25.61 20.48
N CYS A 376 19.41 -26.50 21.21
CA CYS A 376 20.06 -26.13 22.47
C CYS A 376 21.15 -25.08 22.26
N LEU A 377 21.98 -25.27 21.24
CA LEU A 377 23.01 -24.29 20.89
C LEU A 377 22.39 -22.95 20.47
N ALA A 378 21.27 -22.97 19.72
CA ALA A 378 20.55 -21.76 19.29
C ALA A 378 20.08 -20.94 20.48
N SER A 379 19.48 -21.61 21.46
CA SER A 379 18.98 -20.98 22.69
C SER A 379 20.11 -20.33 23.49
N CYS A 380 21.27 -21.00 23.60
CA CYS A 380 22.45 -20.42 24.25
C CYS A 380 22.99 -19.21 23.48
N LEU A 381 23.08 -19.31 22.15
CA LEU A 381 23.58 -18.25 21.28
C LEU A 381 22.69 -17.01 21.28
N ALA A 382 21.38 -17.17 21.52
CA ALA A 382 20.46 -16.05 21.68
C ALA A 382 20.81 -15.15 22.88
N HIS A 383 21.57 -15.65 23.85
CA HIS A 383 21.98 -14.91 25.05
C HIS A 383 23.47 -14.57 25.06
N SER A 384 24.33 -15.43 24.50
CA SER A 384 25.77 -15.22 24.45
C SER A 384 26.40 -15.89 23.22
N VAL A 385 27.27 -15.18 22.50
CA VAL A 385 28.03 -15.72 21.34
C VAL A 385 29.19 -16.66 21.73
N LEU A 386 29.25 -17.07 23.00
CA LEU A 386 30.31 -17.90 23.56
C LEU A 386 29.85 -19.35 23.66
N CYS A 387 30.80 -20.28 23.49
CA CYS A 387 30.56 -21.70 23.71
C CYS A 387 30.06 -21.95 25.15
N PRO A 388 28.94 -22.66 25.35
CA PRO A 388 28.39 -22.93 26.68
C PRO A 388 29.38 -23.64 27.62
N LEU A 389 30.23 -24.51 27.08
CA LEU A 389 31.21 -25.30 27.84
C LEU A 389 32.50 -24.53 28.13
N CYS A 390 33.21 -24.08 27.10
CA CYS A 390 34.56 -23.50 27.27
C CYS A 390 34.61 -21.97 27.23
N LYS A 391 33.47 -21.30 26.99
CA LYS A 391 33.35 -19.83 26.88
C LYS A 391 34.19 -19.18 25.77
N GLN A 392 34.75 -19.96 24.84
CA GLN A 392 35.41 -19.42 23.65
C GLN A 392 34.38 -18.84 22.67
N PRO A 393 34.72 -17.75 21.94
CA PRO A 393 33.83 -17.18 20.94
C PRO A 393 33.59 -18.16 19.79
N ILE A 394 32.31 -18.33 19.41
CA ILE A 394 31.93 -19.21 18.29
C ILE A 394 32.09 -18.47 16.95
N ILE A 395 31.95 -17.14 16.94
CA ILE A 395 32.33 -16.29 15.80
C ILE A 395 33.66 -15.63 16.14
N THR A 396 34.70 -15.91 15.39
CA THR A 396 35.87 -15.02 15.33
C THR A 396 35.52 -13.93 14.32
N GLU A 397 35.45 -12.66 14.76
CA GLU A 397 35.44 -11.55 13.80
C GLU A 397 36.67 -11.70 12.89
N PRO A 398 36.52 -11.51 11.56
CA PRO A 398 37.62 -11.65 10.62
C PRO A 398 38.75 -10.65 10.86
#